data_AF-S4SA29-F1
#
_entry.id   AF-S4SA29-F1
#
_cell.length_a   1.000
_cell.length_b   1.000
_cell.length_c   1.000
_cell.angle_alpha   90.00
_cell.angle_beta   90.00
_cell.angle_gamma   90.00
#
_symmetry.space_group_name_H-M   'P 1'
#
loop_
_entity.id
_entity.type
_entity.pdbx_description
1 polymer ?
#
loop_
_entity_poly.entity_id
_entity_poly.type
_entity_poly.pdbx_seq_one_letter_code
_entity_poly.pdbx_strand_id
1 'polypeptide(L)'
;HPNYASSTWCLDELAKIIEFMEPGDKRVLPVFLNVDPSDVRHQRNSFTEAFAKHEVKFSDDPKKVERWRHALRKVANLSGWDAKNYKCERELTDVIVKSVWEKLRPTITLSNSEEKLVGMDFRLGQMGLLLALEEKEVRFIGIWGMGGVGKTTLAKLVYENIFHHFEVAEFLVDVRKSCGQLVNLQKQVLFPVLKENVSQVWDEYKGTHLFRKCMSNKKVLLVVDDVDCCDLLKKLAGHKSWFGEGSRIIITTRDERVLIENDIEISFKLSGLDDCEALELFCQNAFKKELPEEG
;
A
#
# COMPACT_ATOMS: atom_id res chain seq x y z
N HIS A 1 24.81 0.71 3.10
CA HIS A 1 25.24 1.33 4.37
C HIS A 1 26.65 0.88 4.75
N PRO A 2 27.55 1.79 5.18
CA PRO A 2 28.95 1.48 5.50
C PRO A 2 29.17 0.38 6.54
N ASN A 3 28.27 0.28 7.53
CA ASN A 3 28.39 -0.68 8.64
C ASN A 3 27.70 -2.03 8.37
N TYR A 4 27.09 -2.23 7.19
CA TYR A 4 26.30 -3.43 6.90
C TYR A 4 27.10 -4.73 7.12
N ALA A 5 28.36 -4.75 6.68
CA ALA A 5 29.23 -5.92 6.80
C ALA A 5 29.72 -6.21 8.22
N SER A 6 29.48 -5.33 9.20
CA SER A 6 29.82 -5.63 10.60
C SER A 6 28.87 -6.66 11.24
N SER A 7 27.65 -6.77 10.73
CA SER A 7 26.62 -7.69 11.23
C SER A 7 26.69 -9.04 10.50
N THR A 8 27.00 -10.10 11.24
CA THR A 8 26.98 -11.47 10.69
C THR A 8 25.58 -11.88 10.25
N TRP A 9 24.54 -11.37 10.92
CA TRP A 9 23.15 -11.67 10.58
C TRP A 9 22.76 -11.08 9.23
N CYS A 10 23.09 -9.79 8.99
CA CYS A 10 22.87 -9.15 7.70
C CYS A 10 23.60 -9.89 6.56
N LEU A 11 24.84 -10.33 6.80
CA LEU A 11 25.61 -11.10 5.82
C LEU A 11 25.04 -12.50 5.56
N ASP A 12 24.55 -13.19 6.59
CA ASP A 12 23.89 -14.49 6.46
C ASP A 12 22.56 -14.37 5.71
N GLU A 13 21.76 -13.33 5.95
CA GLU A 13 20.54 -13.06 5.17
C GLU A 13 20.84 -12.76 3.70
N LEU A 14 21.82 -11.89 3.43
CA LEU A 14 22.22 -11.57 2.06
C LEU A 14 22.70 -12.82 1.32
N ALA A 15 23.50 -13.66 1.97
CA ALA A 15 23.96 -14.92 1.39
C ALA A 15 22.77 -15.81 1.01
N LYS A 16 21.77 -15.94 1.88
CA LYS A 16 20.54 -16.70 1.56
C LYS A 16 19.77 -16.10 0.40
N ILE A 17 19.57 -14.77 0.37
CA ILE A 17 18.88 -14.11 -0.75
C ILE A 17 19.57 -14.41 -2.08
N ILE A 18 20.92 -14.35 -2.11
CA ILE A 18 21.71 -14.64 -3.31
C ILE A 18 21.69 -16.13 -3.67
N GLU A 19 21.62 -17.04 -2.69
CA GLU A 19 21.46 -18.49 -2.93
C GLU A 19 20.13 -18.82 -3.65
N PHE A 20 19.04 -18.10 -3.34
CA PHE A 20 17.73 -18.26 -4.00
C PHE A 20 17.59 -17.49 -5.33
N MET A 21 18.61 -16.74 -5.73
CA MET A 21 18.57 -15.90 -6.93
C MET A 21 18.97 -16.71 -8.17
N GLU A 22 18.06 -16.84 -9.13
CA GLU A 22 18.34 -17.49 -10.41
C GLU A 22 19.09 -16.56 -11.39
N PRO A 23 19.84 -17.08 -12.37
CA PRO A 23 20.45 -16.26 -13.41
C PRO A 23 19.41 -15.44 -14.17
N GLY A 24 19.55 -14.11 -14.16
CA GLY A 24 18.62 -13.19 -14.82
C GLY A 24 17.47 -12.71 -13.95
N ASP A 25 17.41 -13.13 -12.69
CA ASP A 25 16.41 -12.67 -11.72
C ASP A 25 16.54 -11.15 -11.48
N LYS A 26 15.41 -10.44 -11.63
CA LYS A 26 15.30 -8.98 -11.45
C LYS A 26 14.55 -8.57 -10.18
N ARG A 27 14.26 -9.55 -9.30
CA ARG A 27 13.54 -9.33 -8.02
C ARG A 27 14.42 -8.68 -6.96
N VAL A 28 15.73 -8.95 -6.97
CA VAL A 28 16.68 -8.32 -6.04
C VAL A 28 17.09 -6.95 -6.57
N LEU A 29 16.89 -5.93 -5.73
CA LEU A 29 17.07 -4.53 -6.07
C LEU A 29 17.94 -3.85 -5.01
N PRO A 30 19.27 -3.72 -5.22
CA PRO A 30 20.14 -3.11 -4.22
C PRO A 30 19.97 -1.59 -4.13
N VAL A 31 20.02 -1.09 -2.89
CA VAL A 31 20.06 0.35 -2.57
C VAL A 31 21.33 0.63 -1.77
N PHE A 32 22.22 1.45 -2.32
CA PHE A 32 23.50 1.80 -1.72
C PHE A 32 23.38 3.13 -0.96
N LEU A 33 23.00 3.03 0.32
CA LEU A 33 22.92 4.17 1.23
C LEU A 33 24.31 4.51 1.80
N ASN A 34 24.78 5.73 1.52
CA ASN A 34 26.05 6.29 2.02
C ASN A 34 27.27 5.38 1.81
N VAL A 35 27.25 4.52 0.79
CA VAL A 35 28.34 3.58 0.47
C VAL A 35 28.53 3.53 -1.03
N ASP A 36 29.77 3.45 -1.49
CA ASP A 36 30.06 3.27 -2.90
C ASP A 36 29.81 1.80 -3.31
N PRO A 37 29.04 1.52 -4.37
CA PRO A 37 28.82 0.16 -4.87
C PRO A 37 30.14 -0.58 -5.18
N SER A 38 31.19 0.13 -5.60
CA SER A 38 32.52 -0.40 -5.85
C SER A 38 33.17 -0.91 -4.56
N ASP A 39 33.02 -0.17 -3.45
CA ASP A 39 33.52 -0.58 -2.14
C ASP A 39 32.82 -1.84 -1.65
N VAL A 40 31.51 -1.98 -1.90
CA VAL A 40 30.75 -3.20 -1.60
C VAL A 40 31.22 -4.36 -2.47
N ARG A 41 31.43 -4.13 -3.78
CA ARG A 41 31.84 -5.15 -4.76
C ARG A 41 33.22 -5.73 -4.47
N HIS A 42 34.14 -4.89 -4.03
CA HIS A 42 35.53 -5.23 -3.78
C HIS A 42 35.87 -5.33 -2.28
N GLN A 43 34.88 -5.16 -1.40
CA GLN A 43 35.01 -5.18 0.07
C GLN A 43 36.12 -4.23 0.58
N ARG A 44 36.11 -2.99 0.10
CA ARG A 44 37.07 -1.92 0.45
C ARG A 44 36.57 -1.04 1.61
N ASN A 45 37.44 -0.18 2.14
CA ASN A 45 37.13 0.79 3.18
C ASN A 45 36.53 0.13 4.44
N SER A 46 35.35 0.56 4.89
CA SER A 46 34.70 0.00 6.09
C SER A 46 34.45 -1.52 6.00
N PHE A 47 34.35 -2.07 4.79
CA PHE A 47 34.16 -3.50 4.58
C PHE A 47 35.47 -4.27 4.83
N THR A 48 36.64 -3.66 4.58
CA THR A 48 37.94 -4.30 4.81
C THR A 48 38.14 -4.63 6.29
N GLU A 49 37.90 -3.66 7.16
CA GLU A 49 38.01 -3.86 8.62
C GLU A 49 36.99 -4.86 9.14
N ALA A 50 35.76 -4.83 8.62
CA ALA A 50 34.71 -5.76 9.01
C ALA A 50 35.08 -7.20 8.64
N PHE A 51 35.57 -7.43 7.42
CA PHE A 51 35.96 -8.77 6.98
C PHE A 51 37.21 -9.28 7.69
N ALA A 52 38.20 -8.43 8.01
CA ALA A 52 39.36 -8.84 8.81
C ALA A 52 38.92 -9.36 10.19
N LYS A 53 37.96 -8.69 10.84
CA LYS A 53 37.38 -9.16 12.12
C LYS A 53 36.66 -10.50 11.98
N HIS A 54 35.90 -10.68 10.91
CA HIS A 54 35.19 -11.94 10.65
C HIS A 54 36.13 -13.09 10.33
N GLU A 55 37.22 -12.86 9.60
CA GLU A 55 38.23 -13.88 9.30
C GLU A 55 38.92 -14.40 10.57
N VAL A 56 39.19 -13.52 11.54
CA VAL A 56 39.71 -13.92 12.85
C VAL A 56 38.63 -14.67 13.65
N LYS A 57 37.40 -14.17 13.68
CA LYS A 57 36.30 -14.74 14.48
C LYS A 57 35.84 -16.11 13.96
N PHE A 58 35.89 -16.32 12.65
CA PHE A 58 35.44 -17.53 11.97
C PHE A 58 36.61 -18.25 11.29
N SER A 59 37.78 -18.26 11.94
CA SER A 59 38.97 -18.98 11.44
C SER A 59 38.71 -20.46 11.19
N ASP A 60 37.80 -21.06 11.96
CA ASP A 60 37.42 -22.48 11.84
C ASP A 60 36.39 -22.74 10.73
N ASP A 61 35.79 -21.69 10.15
CA ASP A 61 34.84 -21.77 9.03
C ASP A 61 35.12 -20.68 7.96
N PRO A 62 36.24 -20.80 7.23
CA PRO A 62 36.60 -19.84 6.19
C PRO A 62 35.59 -19.84 5.03
N LYS A 63 34.86 -20.95 4.82
CA LYS A 63 33.84 -21.07 3.76
C LYS A 63 32.68 -20.11 4.02
N LYS A 64 32.30 -19.90 5.27
CA LYS A 64 31.25 -18.93 5.64
C LYS A 64 31.62 -17.51 5.26
N VAL A 65 32.85 -17.09 5.52
CA VAL A 65 33.33 -15.75 5.16
C VAL A 65 33.40 -15.58 3.64
N GLU A 66 33.88 -16.61 2.91
CA GLU A 66 33.93 -16.59 1.44
C GLU A 66 32.52 -16.49 0.82
N ARG A 67 31.54 -17.17 1.41
CA ARG A 67 30.13 -17.06 0.99
C ARG A 67 29.61 -15.63 1.12
N TRP A 68 29.93 -14.94 2.21
CA TRP A 68 29.56 -13.54 2.39
C TRP A 68 30.24 -12.62 1.38
N ARG A 69 31.53 -12.84 1.09
CA ARG A 69 32.25 -12.10 0.03
C ARG A 69 31.60 -12.30 -1.33
N HIS A 70 31.25 -13.54 -1.66
CA HIS A 70 30.55 -13.87 -2.89
C HIS A 70 29.20 -13.14 -3.00
N ALA A 71 28.40 -13.17 -1.94
CA ALA A 71 27.08 -12.55 -1.90
C ALA A 71 27.16 -11.02 -2.09
N LEU A 72 28.09 -10.35 -1.42
CA LEU A 72 28.33 -8.91 -1.59
C LEU A 72 28.81 -8.56 -3.01
N ARG A 73 29.73 -9.35 -3.57
CA ARG A 73 30.19 -9.14 -4.96
C ARG A 73 29.03 -9.31 -5.94
N LYS A 74 28.17 -10.32 -5.75
CA LYS A 74 27.00 -10.56 -6.60
C LYS A 74 26.00 -9.43 -6.50
N VAL A 75 25.58 -9.04 -5.31
CA VAL A 75 24.58 -7.99 -5.13
C VAL A 75 25.07 -6.64 -5.66
N ALA A 76 26.37 -6.31 -5.50
CA ALA A 76 26.97 -5.09 -6.01
C ALA A 76 27.15 -5.05 -7.54
N ASN A 77 26.91 -6.18 -8.23
CA ASN A 77 26.88 -6.25 -9.70
C ASN A 77 25.46 -6.10 -10.27
N LEU A 78 24.43 -6.12 -9.44
CA LEU A 78 23.05 -5.92 -9.89
C LEU A 78 22.79 -4.44 -10.16
N SER A 79 21.86 -4.15 -11.07
CA SER A 79 21.35 -2.80 -11.27
C SER A 79 20.55 -2.36 -10.04
N GLY A 80 20.92 -1.22 -9.47
CA GLY A 80 20.27 -0.64 -8.30
C GLY A 80 20.56 0.86 -8.20
N TRP A 81 20.36 1.42 -7.01
CA TRP A 81 20.41 2.87 -6.80
C TRP A 81 21.53 3.26 -5.84
N ASP A 82 22.35 4.22 -6.24
CA ASP A 82 23.27 4.92 -5.35
C ASP A 82 22.60 6.19 -4.82
N ALA A 83 22.46 6.29 -3.51
CA ALA A 83 21.79 7.42 -2.86
C ALA A 83 22.47 8.77 -3.16
N LYS A 84 23.77 8.77 -3.48
CA LYS A 84 24.52 9.98 -3.84
C LYS A 84 24.03 10.62 -5.14
N ASN A 85 23.32 9.87 -6.00
CA ASN A 85 22.79 10.37 -7.26
C ASN A 85 21.46 11.13 -7.12
N TYR A 86 20.95 11.26 -5.90
CA TYR A 86 19.65 11.88 -5.60
C TYR A 86 19.83 13.06 -4.65
N LYS A 87 18.98 14.08 -4.77
CA LYS A 87 19.07 15.31 -3.97
C LYS A 87 18.72 15.06 -2.51
N CYS A 88 17.82 14.11 -2.25
CA CYS A 88 17.41 13.72 -0.91
C CYS A 88 16.88 12.27 -0.89
N GLU A 89 16.76 11.71 0.32
CA GLU A 89 16.23 10.35 0.52
C GLU A 89 14.77 10.22 0.05
N ARG A 90 13.99 11.30 0.07
CA ARG A 90 12.61 11.31 -0.46
C ARG A 90 12.58 11.06 -1.95
N GLU A 91 13.39 11.77 -2.74
CA GLU A 91 13.49 11.58 -4.19
C GLU A 91 13.93 10.15 -4.53
N LEU A 92 14.93 9.61 -3.82
CA LEU A 92 15.34 8.22 -3.96
C LEU A 92 14.19 7.25 -3.66
N THR A 93 13.45 7.50 -2.58
CA THR A 93 12.31 6.68 -2.17
C THR A 93 11.23 6.67 -3.26
N ASP A 94 10.87 7.83 -3.79
CA ASP A 94 9.85 7.95 -4.84
C ASP A 94 10.26 7.19 -6.11
N VAL A 95 11.53 7.27 -6.51
CA VAL A 95 12.07 6.52 -7.67
C VAL A 95 12.07 5.01 -7.42
N ILE A 96 12.45 4.57 -6.22
CA ILE A 96 12.42 3.14 -5.85
C ILE A 96 11.00 2.62 -5.89
N VAL A 97 10.05 3.33 -5.25
CA VAL A 97 8.64 2.92 -5.19
C VAL A 97 8.07 2.83 -6.60
N LYS A 98 8.31 3.82 -7.46
CA LYS A 98 7.89 3.80 -8.86
C LYS A 98 8.51 2.63 -9.65
N SER A 99 9.79 2.35 -9.45
CA SER A 99 10.48 1.27 -10.17
C SER A 99 9.99 -0.12 -9.73
N VAL A 100 9.74 -0.30 -8.43
CA VAL A 100 9.12 -1.53 -7.89
C VAL A 100 7.71 -1.68 -8.45
N TRP A 101 6.94 -0.59 -8.49
CA TRP A 101 5.62 -0.54 -9.08
C TRP A 101 5.59 -1.03 -10.54
N GLU A 102 6.45 -0.48 -11.39
CA GLU A 102 6.55 -0.86 -12.81
C GLU A 102 6.94 -2.33 -13.03
N LYS A 103 7.68 -2.92 -12.08
CA LYS A 103 8.07 -4.33 -12.14
C LYS A 103 6.97 -5.27 -11.66
N LEU A 104 6.12 -4.84 -10.73
CA LEU A 104 5.07 -5.68 -10.16
C LEU A 104 3.83 -5.78 -11.06
N ARG A 105 3.63 -4.83 -12.00
CA ARG A 105 2.50 -4.73 -12.97
C ARG A 105 1.23 -5.45 -12.48
N PRO A 106 0.40 -4.79 -11.66
CA PRO A 106 -0.89 -5.36 -11.29
C PRO A 106 -1.72 -5.60 -12.55
N THR A 107 -2.47 -6.70 -12.58
CA THR A 107 -3.31 -7.08 -13.73
C THR A 107 -4.47 -6.12 -13.98
N ILE A 108 -4.78 -5.26 -13.01
CA ILE A 108 -5.78 -4.19 -13.12
C ILE A 108 -5.10 -2.84 -12.88
N THR A 109 -5.02 -2.05 -13.95
CA THR A 109 -4.57 -0.65 -13.89
C THR A 109 -5.76 0.21 -13.49
N LEU A 110 -5.71 0.79 -12.29
CA LEU A 110 -6.65 1.84 -11.92
C LEU A 110 -6.29 3.11 -12.68
N SER A 111 -7.22 3.66 -13.43
CA SER A 111 -7.03 4.91 -14.17
C SER A 111 -7.81 6.04 -13.52
N ASN A 112 -7.22 7.21 -13.55
CA ASN A 112 -7.94 8.46 -13.32
C ASN A 112 -8.99 8.64 -14.43
N SER A 113 -10.10 9.31 -14.13
CA SER A 113 -11.15 9.59 -15.12
C SER A 113 -10.67 10.57 -16.20
N GLU A 114 -11.53 10.90 -17.18
CA GLU A 114 -11.22 11.91 -18.22
C GLU A 114 -10.83 13.28 -17.63
N GLU A 115 -11.25 13.58 -16.40
CA GLU A 115 -10.81 14.74 -15.63
C GLU A 115 -9.55 14.38 -14.82
N LYS A 116 -8.37 14.54 -15.43
CA LYS A 116 -7.05 14.23 -14.86
C LYS A 116 -6.81 14.94 -13.52
N LEU A 117 -7.15 14.28 -12.41
CA LEU A 117 -6.89 14.76 -11.06
C LEU A 117 -5.40 14.66 -10.72
N VAL A 118 -4.80 15.79 -10.36
CA VAL A 118 -3.36 15.92 -10.10
C VAL A 118 -2.85 14.93 -9.04
N GLY A 119 -1.76 14.25 -9.37
CA GLY A 119 -1.05 13.29 -8.51
C GLY A 119 -1.81 12.00 -8.18
N MET A 120 -3.01 11.78 -8.72
CA MET A 120 -3.83 10.62 -8.36
C MET A 120 -3.35 9.31 -9.03
N ASP A 121 -2.69 9.38 -10.18
CA ASP A 121 -2.26 8.18 -10.92
C ASP A 121 -1.34 7.28 -10.09
N PHE A 122 -0.34 7.87 -9.43
CA PHE A 122 0.59 7.13 -8.58
C PHE A 122 -0.12 6.51 -7.37
N ARG A 123 -1.03 7.29 -6.74
CA ARG A 123 -1.80 6.85 -5.57
C ARG A 123 -2.79 5.74 -5.92
N LEU A 124 -3.45 5.83 -7.07
CA LEU A 124 -4.29 4.79 -7.64
C LEU A 124 -3.49 3.54 -7.96
N GLY A 125 -2.27 3.71 -8.48
CA GLY A 125 -1.30 2.63 -8.56
C GLY A 125 -1.17 1.95 -7.21
N GLN A 126 -0.61 2.62 -6.20
CA GLN A 126 -0.41 2.02 -4.87
C GLN A 126 -1.65 1.28 -4.33
N MET A 127 -2.84 1.87 -4.49
CA MET A 127 -4.12 1.22 -4.15
C MET A 127 -4.37 -0.09 -4.90
N GLY A 128 -4.07 -0.17 -6.20
CA GLY A 128 -4.16 -1.39 -7.01
C GLY A 128 -3.39 -2.57 -6.41
N LEU A 129 -2.17 -2.36 -5.89
CA LEU A 129 -1.40 -3.42 -5.21
C LEU A 129 -2.03 -3.83 -3.88
N LEU A 130 -2.49 -2.87 -3.09
CA LEU A 130 -3.14 -3.14 -1.81
C LEU A 130 -4.45 -3.91 -1.99
N LEU A 131 -5.16 -3.64 -3.09
CA LEU A 131 -6.34 -4.40 -3.48
C LEU A 131 -5.99 -5.83 -3.89
N ALA A 132 -4.96 -6.05 -4.71
CA ALA A 132 -4.63 -7.36 -5.30
C ALA A 132 -5.88 -8.14 -5.74
N LEU A 133 -6.62 -7.59 -6.70
CA LEU A 133 -7.99 -8.02 -7.05
C LEU A 133 -8.11 -9.47 -7.54
N GLU A 134 -6.99 -10.11 -7.87
CA GLU A 134 -6.91 -11.53 -8.27
C GLU A 134 -6.88 -12.49 -7.08
N GLU A 135 -6.53 -11.99 -5.89
CA GLU A 135 -6.43 -12.80 -4.67
C GLU A 135 -7.80 -13.13 -4.10
N LYS A 136 -7.98 -14.37 -3.65
CA LYS A 136 -9.24 -14.88 -3.08
C LYS A 136 -9.49 -14.47 -1.64
N GLU A 137 -8.50 -13.91 -0.96
CA GLU A 137 -8.68 -13.50 0.43
C GLU A 137 -9.62 -12.29 0.56
N VAL A 138 -10.21 -12.11 1.74
CA VAL A 138 -10.98 -10.90 2.08
C VAL A 138 -10.04 -9.85 2.67
N ARG A 139 -9.96 -8.69 2.03
CA ARG A 139 -9.08 -7.60 2.47
C ARG A 139 -9.86 -6.42 3.04
N PHE A 140 -9.38 -5.93 4.18
CA PHE A 140 -9.77 -4.66 4.78
C PHE A 140 -8.62 -3.69 4.57
N ILE A 141 -8.90 -2.53 3.98
CA ILE A 141 -7.89 -1.55 3.59
C ILE A 141 -8.31 -0.19 4.16
N GLY A 142 -7.49 0.37 5.03
CA GLY A 142 -7.75 1.67 5.64
C GLY A 142 -6.96 2.79 4.98
N ILE A 143 -7.64 3.74 4.34
CA ILE A 143 -7.05 4.98 3.83
C ILE A 143 -7.16 6.05 4.92
N TRP A 144 -6.03 6.55 5.42
CA TRP A 144 -6.04 7.55 6.49
C TRP A 144 -5.14 8.75 6.21
N GLY A 145 -5.39 9.86 6.88
CA GLY A 145 -4.63 11.10 6.69
C GLY A 145 -5.43 12.35 7.05
N MET A 146 -4.80 13.51 6.93
CA MET A 146 -5.40 14.80 7.29
C MET A 146 -6.72 15.08 6.55
N GLY A 147 -7.60 15.89 7.14
CA GLY A 147 -8.79 16.40 6.43
C GLY A 147 -8.39 17.18 5.17
N GLY A 148 -9.19 17.07 4.10
CA GLY A 148 -8.96 17.80 2.84
C GLY A 148 -7.92 17.19 1.89
N VAL A 149 -7.18 16.15 2.31
CA VAL A 149 -6.11 15.53 1.50
C VAL A 149 -6.61 14.69 0.30
N GLY A 150 -7.92 14.54 0.12
CA GLY A 150 -8.50 13.81 -1.01
C GLY A 150 -8.74 12.31 -0.80
N LYS A 151 -8.85 11.82 0.44
CA LYS A 151 -9.14 10.39 0.74
C LYS A 151 -10.42 9.90 0.09
N THR A 152 -11.51 10.64 0.26
CA THR A 152 -12.82 10.35 -0.34
C THR A 152 -12.72 10.30 -1.86
N THR A 153 -11.98 11.23 -2.46
CA THR A 153 -11.72 11.26 -3.90
C THR A 153 -10.98 10.00 -4.37
N LEU A 154 -9.90 9.61 -3.67
CA LEU A 154 -9.15 8.39 -4.00
C LEU A 154 -10.04 7.15 -3.87
N ALA A 155 -10.78 7.01 -2.78
CA ALA A 155 -11.69 5.88 -2.57
C ALA A 155 -12.79 5.81 -3.64
N LYS A 156 -13.31 6.97 -4.08
CA LYS A 156 -14.28 7.08 -5.16
C LYS A 156 -13.72 6.63 -6.51
N LEU A 157 -12.53 7.11 -6.88
CA LEU A 157 -11.86 6.68 -8.10
C LEU A 157 -11.61 5.17 -8.10
N VAL A 158 -11.12 4.62 -6.97
CA VAL A 158 -10.94 3.17 -6.81
C VAL A 158 -12.26 2.44 -7.02
N TYR A 159 -13.33 2.88 -6.36
CA TYR A 159 -14.66 2.27 -6.48
C TYR A 159 -15.14 2.24 -7.93
N GLU A 160 -15.13 3.38 -8.62
CA GLU A 160 -15.57 3.53 -10.01
C GLU A 160 -14.79 2.63 -10.97
N ASN A 161 -13.50 2.43 -10.70
CA ASN A 161 -12.65 1.56 -11.51
C ASN A 161 -12.90 0.06 -11.31
N ILE A 162 -13.44 -0.37 -10.16
CA ILE A 162 -13.43 -1.81 -9.81
C ILE A 162 -14.80 -2.38 -9.47
N PHE A 163 -15.83 -1.58 -9.22
CA PHE A 163 -17.13 -2.05 -8.71
C PHE A 163 -17.75 -3.17 -9.55
N HIS A 164 -17.55 -3.14 -10.87
CA HIS A 164 -18.07 -4.11 -11.82
C HIS A 164 -17.45 -5.51 -11.68
N HIS A 165 -16.35 -5.67 -10.94
CA HIS A 165 -15.73 -6.97 -10.63
C HIS A 165 -16.35 -7.69 -9.42
N PHE A 166 -17.39 -7.12 -8.80
CA PHE A 166 -17.99 -7.57 -7.56
C PHE A 166 -19.49 -7.82 -7.73
N GLU A 167 -20.03 -8.78 -6.99
CA GLU A 167 -21.46 -9.13 -7.02
C GLU A 167 -22.32 -8.11 -6.25
N VAL A 168 -21.72 -7.51 -5.22
CA VAL A 168 -22.32 -6.43 -4.43
C VAL A 168 -21.27 -5.35 -4.28
N ALA A 169 -21.59 -4.14 -4.71
CA ALA A 169 -20.70 -2.99 -4.59
C ALA A 169 -21.47 -1.80 -4.03
N GLU A 170 -20.99 -1.26 -2.91
CA GLU A 170 -21.65 -0.16 -2.22
C GLU A 170 -20.65 0.87 -1.69
N PHE A 171 -21.02 2.15 -1.83
CA PHE A 171 -20.25 3.29 -1.33
C PHE A 171 -21.08 4.04 -0.30
N LEU A 172 -20.71 3.92 0.97
CA LEU A 172 -21.29 4.66 2.08
C LEU A 172 -20.54 5.98 2.26
N VAL A 173 -21.12 7.06 1.76
CA VAL A 173 -20.54 8.41 1.79
C VAL A 173 -20.76 9.04 3.17
N ASP A 174 -19.71 9.65 3.73
CA ASP A 174 -19.79 10.52 4.92
C ASP A 174 -20.56 9.90 6.10
N VAL A 175 -20.09 8.73 6.56
CA VAL A 175 -20.77 7.97 7.61
C VAL A 175 -20.70 8.66 8.98
N ARG A 176 -19.72 9.55 9.19
CA ARG A 176 -19.65 10.46 10.34
C ARG A 176 -20.95 11.25 10.53
N LYS A 177 -21.52 11.81 9.45
CA LYS A 177 -22.80 12.52 9.51
C LYS A 177 -24.01 11.62 9.73
N SER A 178 -23.83 10.31 9.60
CA SER A 178 -24.86 9.29 9.78
C SER A 178 -24.85 8.67 11.18
N CYS A 179 -24.20 9.32 12.15
CA CYS A 179 -24.18 8.88 13.55
C CYS A 179 -25.62 8.75 14.10
N GLY A 180 -25.97 7.56 14.58
CA GLY A 180 -27.34 7.20 15.01
C GLY A 180 -28.24 6.65 13.90
N GLN A 181 -27.76 6.51 12.66
CA GLN A 181 -28.51 5.96 11.52
C GLN A 181 -27.93 4.63 11.00
N LEU A 182 -27.31 3.84 11.87
CA LEU A 182 -26.71 2.55 11.49
C LEU A 182 -27.70 1.63 10.75
N VAL A 183 -28.95 1.58 11.19
CA VAL A 183 -30.00 0.79 10.52
C VAL A 183 -30.18 1.24 9.07
N ASN A 184 -30.10 2.55 8.78
CA ASN A 184 -30.21 3.07 7.41
C ASN A 184 -28.99 2.68 6.58
N LEU A 185 -27.78 2.75 7.15
CA LEU A 185 -26.55 2.29 6.46
C LEU A 185 -26.62 0.79 6.17
N GLN A 186 -27.07 -0.03 7.12
CA GLN A 186 -27.29 -1.47 6.92
C GLN A 186 -28.32 -1.73 5.83
N LYS A 187 -29.43 -0.98 5.81
CA LYS A 187 -30.44 -1.05 4.74
C LYS A 187 -29.85 -0.71 3.39
N GLN A 188 -29.06 0.37 3.29
CA GLN A 188 -28.41 0.78 2.05
C GLN A 188 -27.55 -0.35 1.50
N VAL A 189 -26.67 -0.95 2.31
CA VAL A 189 -25.80 -2.03 1.84
C VAL A 189 -26.56 -3.32 1.52
N LEU A 190 -27.64 -3.60 2.25
CA LEU A 190 -28.47 -4.78 2.03
C LEU A 190 -29.46 -4.64 0.87
N PHE A 191 -29.77 -3.42 0.45
CA PHE A 191 -30.80 -3.15 -0.56
C PHE A 191 -30.55 -3.85 -1.90
N PRO A 192 -29.33 -3.87 -2.47
CA PRO A 192 -29.05 -4.60 -3.71
C PRO A 192 -29.35 -6.10 -3.62
N VAL A 193 -29.24 -6.67 -2.41
CA VAL A 193 -29.43 -8.10 -2.14
C VAL A 193 -30.87 -8.43 -1.76
N LEU A 194 -31.46 -7.67 -0.83
CA LEU A 194 -32.78 -7.95 -0.27
C LEU A 194 -33.92 -7.31 -1.06
N LYS A 195 -33.65 -6.23 -1.80
CA LYS A 195 -34.63 -5.44 -2.55
C LYS A 195 -35.80 -5.04 -1.63
N GLU A 196 -37.03 -5.41 -1.98
CA GLU A 196 -38.26 -5.11 -1.21
C GLU A 196 -38.24 -5.69 0.22
N ASN A 197 -37.46 -6.77 0.45
CA ASN A 197 -37.31 -7.37 1.77
C ASN A 197 -36.40 -6.57 2.71
N VAL A 198 -35.82 -5.45 2.27
CA VAL A 198 -34.98 -4.59 3.13
C VAL A 198 -35.76 -4.03 4.33
N SER A 199 -37.09 -3.96 4.22
CA SER A 199 -37.99 -3.59 5.32
C SER A 199 -37.85 -4.49 6.56
N GLN A 200 -37.33 -5.71 6.40
CA GLN A 200 -37.02 -6.63 7.50
C GLN A 200 -35.84 -6.16 8.37
N VAL A 201 -35.09 -5.14 7.96
CA VAL A 201 -34.01 -4.52 8.75
C VAL A 201 -34.64 -3.41 9.61
N TRP A 202 -35.28 -3.77 10.71
CA TRP A 202 -35.99 -2.80 11.57
C TRP A 202 -35.18 -2.35 12.80
N ASP A 203 -34.10 -3.07 13.13
CA ASP A 203 -33.14 -2.72 14.17
C ASP A 203 -31.70 -3.12 13.77
N GLU A 204 -30.72 -2.70 14.58
CA GLU A 204 -29.30 -2.94 14.33
C GLU A 204 -28.94 -4.43 14.36
N TYR A 205 -29.53 -5.19 15.28
CA TYR A 205 -29.24 -6.62 15.47
C TYR A 205 -29.68 -7.42 14.25
N LYS A 206 -30.90 -7.19 13.79
CA LYS A 206 -31.47 -7.82 12.60
C LYS A 206 -30.71 -7.40 11.36
N GLY A 207 -30.32 -6.13 11.26
CA GLY A 207 -29.46 -5.63 10.18
C GLY A 207 -28.12 -6.35 10.13
N THR A 208 -27.40 -6.43 11.25
CA THR A 208 -26.12 -7.15 11.33
C THR A 208 -26.28 -8.64 11.00
N HIS A 209 -27.34 -9.28 11.51
CA HIS A 209 -27.62 -10.68 11.21
C HIS A 209 -27.86 -10.93 9.71
N LEU A 210 -28.72 -10.11 9.08
CA LEU A 210 -29.00 -10.20 7.65
C LEU A 210 -27.78 -9.88 6.81
N PHE A 211 -26.99 -8.87 7.21
CA PHE A 211 -25.73 -8.54 6.56
C PHE A 211 -24.81 -9.76 6.48
N ARG A 212 -24.52 -10.39 7.62
CA ARG A 212 -23.67 -11.59 7.69
C ARG A 212 -24.19 -12.72 6.81
N LYS A 213 -25.50 -12.97 6.86
CA LYS A 213 -26.14 -14.03 6.08
C LYS A 213 -26.08 -13.76 4.58
N CYS A 214 -26.24 -12.51 4.16
CA CYS A 214 -26.31 -12.11 2.76
C CYS A 214 -24.95 -11.97 2.10
N MET A 215 -23.93 -11.57 2.85
CA MET A 215 -22.60 -11.25 2.32
C MET A 215 -21.59 -12.41 2.41
N SER A 216 -21.80 -13.41 3.26
CA SER A 216 -20.79 -14.46 3.55
C SER A 216 -20.33 -15.27 2.33
N ASN A 217 -21.15 -15.34 1.28
CA ASN A 217 -20.86 -16.13 0.07
C ASN A 217 -20.78 -15.28 -1.20
N LYS A 218 -20.69 -13.95 -1.06
CA LYS A 218 -20.63 -13.03 -2.19
C LYS A 218 -19.30 -12.32 -2.23
N LYS A 219 -18.81 -12.06 -3.45
CA LYS A 219 -17.69 -11.15 -3.64
C LYS A 219 -18.16 -9.70 -3.50
N VAL A 220 -17.84 -9.06 -2.37
CA VAL A 220 -18.34 -7.72 -1.99
C VAL A 220 -17.25 -6.66 -2.11
N LEU A 221 -17.60 -5.51 -2.70
CA LEU A 221 -16.86 -4.25 -2.56
C LEU A 221 -17.65 -3.32 -1.65
N LEU A 222 -17.09 -2.95 -0.51
CA LEU A 222 -17.73 -1.99 0.40
C LEU A 222 -16.76 -0.85 0.70
N VAL A 223 -17.15 0.38 0.37
CA VAL A 223 -16.42 1.58 0.76
C VAL A 223 -17.17 2.29 1.88
N VAL A 224 -16.49 2.55 3.00
CA VAL A 224 -17.03 3.23 4.17
C VAL A 224 -16.24 4.51 4.40
N ASP A 225 -16.82 5.64 4.01
CA ASP A 225 -16.13 6.93 3.93
C ASP A 225 -16.33 7.81 5.17
N ASP A 226 -15.25 8.42 5.64
CA ASP A 226 -15.11 9.31 6.79
C ASP A 226 -15.57 8.67 8.12
N VAL A 227 -15.05 7.48 8.43
CA VAL A 227 -15.27 6.83 9.73
C VAL A 227 -14.51 7.57 10.82
N ASP A 228 -15.21 7.92 11.91
CA ASP A 228 -14.65 8.59 13.08
C ASP A 228 -14.83 7.82 14.40
N CYS A 229 -15.58 6.70 14.40
CA CYS A 229 -15.85 5.89 15.58
C CYS A 229 -15.74 4.38 15.28
N CYS A 230 -15.10 3.66 16.19
CA CYS A 230 -14.82 2.22 16.07
C CYS A 230 -16.08 1.34 16.16
N ASP A 231 -17.09 1.75 16.91
CA ASP A 231 -18.30 0.94 17.11
C ASP A 231 -19.13 0.76 15.84
N LEU A 232 -19.07 1.75 14.94
CA LEU A 232 -19.77 1.72 13.67
C LEU A 232 -19.25 0.59 12.77
N LEU A 233 -17.92 0.48 12.63
CA LEU A 233 -17.28 -0.53 11.80
C LEU A 233 -17.56 -1.94 12.30
N LYS A 234 -17.52 -2.16 13.62
CA LYS A 234 -17.83 -3.47 14.23
C LYS A 234 -19.22 -3.98 13.88
N LYS A 235 -20.19 -3.06 13.67
CA LYS A 235 -21.58 -3.40 13.35
C LYS A 235 -21.90 -3.46 11.85
N LEU A 236 -21.14 -2.75 11.00
CA LEU A 236 -21.30 -2.74 9.53
C LEU A 236 -20.40 -3.76 8.82
N ALA A 237 -19.14 -3.88 9.23
CA ALA A 237 -18.12 -4.69 8.59
C ALA A 237 -17.17 -5.27 9.65
N GLY A 238 -17.70 -5.97 10.64
CA GLY A 238 -16.93 -6.27 11.86
C GLY A 238 -15.84 -7.34 11.71
N HIS A 239 -15.90 -8.21 10.71
CA HIS A 239 -14.89 -9.25 10.54
C HIS A 239 -14.81 -9.76 9.09
N LYS A 240 -13.61 -10.20 8.67
CA LYS A 240 -13.36 -10.79 7.32
C LYS A 240 -14.32 -11.93 6.98
N SER A 241 -14.70 -12.75 7.97
CA SER A 241 -15.62 -13.88 7.79
C SER A 241 -17.08 -13.50 7.47
N TRP A 242 -17.42 -12.21 7.43
CA TRP A 242 -18.75 -11.76 7.02
C TRP A 242 -18.90 -11.70 5.50
N PHE A 243 -17.81 -11.84 4.76
CA PHE A 243 -17.74 -11.63 3.33
C PHE A 243 -17.21 -12.89 2.62
N GLY A 244 -17.64 -13.09 1.37
CA GLY A 244 -17.15 -14.18 0.52
C GLY A 244 -15.75 -13.91 -0.04
N GLU A 245 -15.16 -14.94 -0.63
CA GLU A 245 -13.83 -14.88 -1.24
C GLU A 245 -13.70 -13.72 -2.25
N GLY A 246 -12.53 -13.06 -2.23
CA GLY A 246 -12.20 -11.96 -3.13
C GLY A 246 -12.82 -10.61 -2.76
N SER A 247 -13.47 -10.50 -1.60
CA SER A 247 -14.10 -9.25 -1.15
C SER A 247 -13.07 -8.18 -0.74
N ARG A 248 -13.40 -6.90 -0.98
CA ARG A 248 -12.58 -5.73 -0.67
C ARG A 248 -13.39 -4.70 0.12
N ILE A 249 -12.94 -4.42 1.34
CA ILE A 249 -13.59 -3.47 2.23
C ILE A 249 -12.61 -2.32 2.42
N ILE A 250 -12.99 -1.13 1.98
CA ILE A 250 -12.16 0.08 2.01
C ILE A 250 -12.76 1.02 3.04
N ILE A 251 -11.96 1.46 4.01
CA ILE A 251 -12.36 2.43 5.02
C ILE A 251 -11.57 3.71 4.76
N THR A 252 -12.22 4.87 4.79
CA THR A 252 -11.50 6.15 4.89
C THR A 252 -11.68 6.75 6.30
N THR A 253 -10.60 7.28 6.87
CA THR A 253 -10.65 7.92 8.20
C THR A 253 -9.61 9.02 8.33
N ARG A 254 -9.78 9.92 9.30
CA ARG A 254 -8.75 10.90 9.66
C ARG A 254 -7.80 10.39 10.74
N ASP A 255 -8.22 9.39 11.50
CA ASP A 255 -7.51 8.89 12.67
C ASP A 255 -7.07 7.43 12.44
N GLU A 256 -5.76 7.20 12.41
CA GLU A 256 -5.18 5.87 12.27
C GLU A 256 -5.63 4.92 13.38
N ARG A 257 -5.96 5.44 14.57
CA ARG A 257 -6.42 4.62 15.71
C ARG A 257 -7.69 3.85 15.38
N VAL A 258 -8.58 4.42 14.56
CA VAL A 258 -9.79 3.74 14.10
C VAL A 258 -9.45 2.46 13.33
N LEU A 259 -8.34 2.43 12.60
CA LEU A 259 -7.90 1.23 11.88
C LEU A 259 -7.31 0.20 12.83
N ILE A 260 -6.44 0.65 13.74
CA ILE A 260 -5.75 -0.20 14.71
C ILE A 260 -6.75 -0.89 15.66
N GLU A 261 -7.72 -0.14 16.20
CA GLU A 261 -8.73 -0.67 17.13
C GLU A 261 -9.75 -1.64 16.49
N ASN A 262 -9.75 -1.73 15.15
CA ASN A 262 -10.58 -2.64 14.37
C ASN A 262 -9.76 -3.72 13.65
N ASP A 263 -8.50 -3.92 14.05
CA ASP A 263 -7.59 -4.94 13.49
C ASP A 263 -7.44 -4.86 11.95
N ILE A 264 -7.45 -3.64 11.40
CA ILE A 264 -7.25 -3.39 9.98
C ILE A 264 -5.74 -3.28 9.72
N GLU A 265 -5.15 -4.40 9.27
CA GLU A 265 -3.71 -4.54 9.07
C GLU A 265 -3.17 -3.76 7.86
N ILE A 266 -3.97 -3.63 6.80
CA ILE A 266 -3.56 -2.94 5.58
C ILE A 266 -3.99 -1.48 5.70
N SER A 267 -3.03 -0.59 5.96
CA SER A 267 -3.27 0.85 6.01
C SER A 267 -2.49 1.61 4.93
N PHE A 268 -3.09 2.67 4.41
CA PHE A 268 -2.53 3.55 3.41
C PHE A 268 -2.64 5.00 3.90
N LYS A 269 -1.51 5.57 4.30
CA LYS A 269 -1.44 6.98 4.70
C LYS A 269 -1.41 7.87 3.48
N LEU A 270 -2.51 8.55 3.20
CA LEU A 270 -2.59 9.56 2.16
C LEU A 270 -2.00 10.87 2.67
N SER A 271 -0.84 11.24 2.13
CA SER A 271 -0.16 12.51 2.39
C SER A 271 -0.62 13.59 1.41
N GLY A 272 -0.35 14.86 1.75
CA GLY A 272 -0.61 15.99 0.85
C GLY A 272 0.18 15.88 -0.46
N LEU A 273 -0.27 16.68 -1.44
CA LEU A 273 0.44 16.89 -2.69
C LEU A 273 1.84 17.42 -2.41
N ASP A 274 2.83 17.04 -3.24
CA ASP A 274 4.12 17.72 -3.25
C ASP A 274 4.00 19.12 -3.86
N ASP A 275 5.07 19.92 -3.79
CA ASP A 275 5.03 21.32 -4.23
C ASP A 275 4.71 21.46 -5.73
N CYS A 276 5.14 20.49 -6.55
CA CYS A 276 4.87 20.48 -7.99
C CYS A 276 3.39 20.13 -8.26
N GLU A 277 2.90 19.06 -7.63
CA GLU A 277 1.49 18.64 -7.71
C GLU A 277 0.56 19.73 -7.15
N ALA A 278 0.94 20.38 -6.06
CA ALA A 278 0.16 21.46 -5.45
C ALA A 278 0.09 22.69 -6.37
N LEU A 279 1.21 23.05 -7.02
CA LEU A 279 1.25 24.13 -8.00
C LEU A 279 0.39 23.82 -9.23
N GLU A 280 0.48 22.59 -9.76
CA GLU A 280 -0.35 22.16 -10.89
C GLU A 280 -1.84 22.22 -10.51
N LEU A 281 -2.23 21.69 -9.35
CA LEU A 281 -3.61 21.77 -8.88
C LEU A 281 -4.07 23.22 -8.71
N PHE A 282 -3.21 24.09 -8.16
CA PHE A 282 -3.49 25.51 -8.04
C PHE A 282 -3.73 26.15 -9.41
N CYS A 283 -2.86 25.88 -10.40
CA CYS A 283 -2.99 26.41 -11.75
C CYS A 283 -4.25 25.93 -12.47
N GLN A 284 -4.59 24.65 -12.33
CA GLN A 284 -5.80 24.08 -12.90
C GLN A 284 -7.06 24.75 -12.32
N ASN A 285 -7.10 24.99 -11.02
CA ASN A 285 -8.27 25.60 -10.37
C ASN A 285 -8.35 27.12 -10.56
N ALA A 286 -7.22 27.83 -10.44
CA ALA A 286 -7.19 29.30 -10.51
C ALA A 286 -7.20 29.82 -11.95
N PHE A 287 -6.54 29.13 -12.88
CA PHE A 287 -6.31 29.62 -14.24
C PHE A 287 -6.89 28.71 -15.34
N LYS A 288 -7.46 27.54 -14.99
CA LYS A 288 -7.92 26.51 -15.94
C LYS A 288 -6.83 26.09 -16.94
N LYS A 289 -5.57 26.09 -16.50
CA LYS A 289 -4.37 25.72 -17.28
C LYS A 289 -3.48 24.79 -16.45
N GLU A 290 -2.74 23.89 -17.08
CA GLU A 290 -1.83 22.97 -16.37
C GLU A 290 -0.57 23.66 -15.82
N LEU A 291 -0.15 24.81 -16.37
CA LEU A 291 1.04 25.56 -15.94
C LEU A 291 0.77 27.08 -15.90
N PRO A 292 1.45 27.83 -15.01
CA PRO A 292 1.39 29.28 -15.00
C PRO A 292 2.15 29.86 -16.21
N GLU A 293 1.70 30.99 -16.75
CA GLU A 293 2.50 31.75 -17.71
C GLU A 293 3.69 32.39 -16.97
N GLU A 294 4.89 32.27 -17.52
CA GLU A 294 6.08 32.95 -17.00
C GLU A 294 5.80 34.46 -16.94
N GLY A 295 5.88 35.02 -15.72
CA GLY A 295 5.75 36.46 -15.46
C GLY A 295 7.10 37.16 -15.42
#